data_AF-A0A519V6W4-F1
#
_entry.id   AF-A0A519V6W4-F1
#
_cell.length_a   1.000
_cell.length_b   1.000
_cell.length_c   1.000
_cell.angle_alpha   90.00
_cell.angle_beta   90.00
_cell.angle_gamma   90.00
#
_symmetry.space_group_name_H-M   'P 1'
#
loop_
_entity.id
_entity.type
_entity.pdbx_description
1 polymer ?
#
loop_
_entity_poly.entity_id
_entity_poly.type
_entity_poly.pdbx_seq_one_letter_code
_entity_poly.pdbx_strand_id
1 'polypeptide(L)'
;MKHTKILLSIVAMLFFTGLANAQTTTATPVSIDVLKTRASLLKETTNLNKLKIKLTELNTEMPKLEDEVAKANERSAKSAVESKDAANKMNANTADQKLAKKASRAAKDSYSDARRAQKLTDNLLSTQQKINKLNVDIEKLKVKIDKMDQQLKFTENVN
;
A
#
# COMPACT_ATOMS: atom_id res chain seq x y z
N MET A 1 -80.17 5.33 -12.81
CA MET A 1 -78.84 4.66 -12.77
C MET A 1 -78.24 4.62 -14.18
N LYS A 2 -77.69 5.75 -14.68
CA LYS A 2 -77.25 5.88 -16.09
C LYS A 2 -75.81 6.39 -16.26
N HIS A 3 -75.00 6.41 -15.19
CA HIS A 3 -73.62 6.91 -15.25
C HIS A 3 -72.54 5.84 -15.10
N THR A 4 -72.90 4.61 -14.74
CA THR A 4 -71.90 3.55 -14.47
C THR A 4 -71.39 2.82 -15.72
N LYS A 5 -72.05 2.98 -16.88
CA LYS A 5 -71.61 2.34 -18.14
C LYS A 5 -70.73 3.21 -19.03
N ILE A 6 -70.66 4.53 -18.76
CA ILE A 6 -69.80 5.45 -19.52
C ILE A 6 -68.37 5.47 -18.94
N LEU A 7 -68.22 5.20 -17.65
CA LEU A 7 -66.90 5.16 -17.00
C LEU A 7 -66.05 3.94 -17.42
N LEU A 8 -66.66 2.85 -17.87
CA LEU A 8 -65.94 1.64 -18.28
C LEU A 8 -65.42 1.67 -19.73
N SER A 9 -65.87 2.62 -20.55
CA SER A 9 -65.43 2.74 -21.96
C SER A 9 -64.21 3.66 -22.14
N ILE A 10 -63.83 4.44 -21.12
CA ILE A 10 -62.71 5.40 -21.20
C ILE A 10 -61.39 4.75 -20.74
N VAL A 11 -61.44 3.66 -19.97
CA VAL A 11 -60.25 2.94 -19.49
C VAL A 11 -59.64 2.02 -20.57
N ALA A 12 -60.43 1.62 -21.58
CA ALA A 12 -59.94 0.76 -22.66
C ALA A 12 -59.13 1.50 -23.75
N MET A 13 -59.08 2.84 -23.72
CA MET A 13 -58.42 3.63 -24.77
C MET A 13 -57.07 4.24 -24.34
N LEU A 14 -56.58 3.91 -23.14
CA LEU A 14 -55.30 4.38 -22.60
C LEU A 14 -54.16 3.33 -22.69
N PHE A 15 -54.33 2.27 -23.48
CA PHE A 15 -53.33 1.20 -23.62
C PHE A 15 -52.56 1.17 -24.95
N PHE A 16 -52.71 2.18 -25.82
CA PHE A 16 -52.18 2.09 -27.20
C PHE A 16 -51.36 3.27 -27.73
N THR A 17 -50.78 4.12 -26.87
CA THR A 17 -49.92 5.24 -27.33
C THR A 17 -48.49 5.25 -26.79
N GLY A 18 -48.02 4.16 -26.17
CA GLY A 18 -46.68 4.07 -25.57
C GLY A 18 -45.60 3.32 -26.37
N LEU A 19 -45.90 2.76 -27.54
CA LEU A 19 -44.98 1.84 -28.27
C LEU A 19 -44.21 2.48 -29.43
N ALA A 20 -43.83 3.76 -29.34
CA ALA A 20 -43.09 4.43 -30.42
C ALA A 20 -41.76 5.09 -30.00
N ASN A 21 -41.22 4.71 -28.83
CA ASN A 21 -39.82 5.02 -28.49
C ASN A 21 -39.07 3.73 -28.14
N ALA A 22 -39.17 2.73 -29.01
CA ALA A 22 -38.03 1.85 -29.20
C ALA A 22 -36.96 2.70 -29.89
N GLN A 23 -36.27 3.54 -29.12
CA GLN A 23 -34.93 3.98 -29.47
C GLN A 23 -34.15 2.68 -29.62
N THR A 24 -34.04 2.22 -30.85
CA THR A 24 -32.96 1.36 -31.28
C THR A 24 -31.71 2.12 -30.88
N THR A 25 -31.20 1.81 -29.68
CA THR A 25 -29.79 1.98 -29.38
C THR A 25 -29.09 1.09 -30.40
N THR A 26 -28.89 1.63 -31.59
CA THR A 26 -27.81 1.21 -32.46
C THR A 26 -26.60 1.43 -31.61
N ALA A 27 -26.23 0.41 -30.84
CA ALA A 27 -24.96 0.37 -30.15
C ALA A 27 -23.95 0.45 -31.28
N THR A 28 -23.44 1.66 -31.54
CA THR A 28 -22.34 1.88 -32.45
C THR A 28 -21.27 0.87 -32.03
N PRO A 29 -20.84 -0.03 -32.94
CA PRO A 29 -19.91 -1.07 -32.56
C PRO A 29 -18.66 -0.40 -32.01
N VAL A 30 -18.42 -0.59 -30.71
CA VAL A 30 -17.26 -0.02 -30.01
C VAL A 30 -16.02 -0.50 -30.74
N SER A 31 -15.18 0.42 -31.19
CA SER A 31 -14.00 0.05 -31.97
C SER A 31 -13.08 -0.88 -31.17
N ILE A 32 -12.41 -1.80 -31.86
CA ILE A 32 -11.45 -2.73 -31.25
C ILE A 32 -10.37 -1.96 -30.48
N ASP A 33 -9.99 -0.76 -30.94
CA ASP A 33 -8.97 0.06 -30.28
C ASP A 33 -9.47 0.69 -28.97
N VAL A 34 -10.75 1.06 -28.88
CA VAL A 34 -11.37 1.46 -27.61
C VAL A 34 -11.38 0.28 -26.63
N LEU A 35 -11.74 -0.92 -27.09
CA LEU A 35 -11.72 -2.13 -26.25
C LEU A 35 -10.31 -2.48 -25.75
N LYS A 36 -9.29 -2.41 -26.61
CA LYS A 36 -7.88 -2.60 -26.23
C LYS A 36 -7.42 -1.56 -25.21
N THR A 37 -7.85 -0.31 -25.36
CA THR A 37 -7.50 0.77 -24.45
C THR A 37 -8.17 0.57 -23.08
N ARG A 38 -9.45 0.19 -23.05
CA ARG A 38 -10.17 -0.20 -21.81
C ARG A 38 -9.50 -1.37 -21.10
N ALA A 39 -9.11 -2.41 -21.85
CA ALA A 39 -8.38 -3.55 -21.28
C ALA A 39 -7.04 -3.15 -20.68
N SER A 40 -6.30 -2.26 -21.35
CA SER A 40 -5.04 -1.72 -20.85
C SER A 40 -5.25 -0.85 -19.61
N LEU A 41 -6.29 -0.02 -19.59
CA LEU A 41 -6.67 0.80 -18.44
C LEU A 41 -6.99 -0.06 -17.22
N LEU A 42 -7.75 -1.15 -17.42
CA LEU A 42 -8.08 -2.10 -16.37
C LEU A 42 -6.83 -2.77 -15.80
N LYS A 43 -5.89 -3.17 -16.67
CA LYS A 43 -4.61 -3.75 -16.27
C LYS A 43 -3.79 -2.77 -15.41
N GLU A 44 -3.68 -1.51 -15.84
CA GLU A 44 -2.93 -0.52 -15.08
C GLU A 44 -3.61 -0.15 -13.76
N THR A 45 -4.95 -0.06 -13.74
CA THR A 45 -5.72 0.12 -12.50
C THR A 45 -5.52 -1.03 -11.53
N THR A 46 -5.46 -2.27 -12.03
CA THR A 46 -5.15 -3.45 -11.22
C THR A 46 -3.75 -3.38 -10.65
N ASN A 47 -2.76 -2.96 -11.45
CA ASN A 47 -1.39 -2.75 -10.97
C ASN A 47 -1.33 -1.66 -9.90
N LEU A 48 -2.05 -0.55 -10.07
CA LEU A 48 -2.14 0.53 -9.09
C LEU A 48 -2.67 0.02 -7.75
N ASN A 49 -3.73 -0.78 -7.77
CA ASN A 49 -4.28 -1.37 -6.55
C ASN A 49 -3.29 -2.32 -5.87
N LYS A 50 -2.56 -3.14 -6.64
CA LYS A 50 -1.49 -3.98 -6.08
C LYS A 50 -0.39 -3.16 -5.39
N LEU A 51 0.04 -2.05 -6.00
CA LEU A 51 1.04 -1.16 -5.38
C LEU A 51 0.50 -0.50 -4.11
N LYS A 52 -0.76 -0.05 -4.12
CA LYS A 52 -1.41 0.52 -2.92
C LYS A 52 -1.52 -0.49 -1.78
N ILE A 53 -1.87 -1.74 -2.08
CA ILE A 53 -1.91 -2.81 -1.07
C ILE A 53 -0.52 -3.00 -0.44
N LYS A 54 0.52 -3.15 -1.26
CA LYS A 54 1.90 -3.26 -0.77
C LYS A 54 2.35 -2.07 0.07
N LEU A 55 1.97 -0.86 -0.34
CA LEU A 55 2.25 0.35 0.42
C LEU A 55 1.58 0.30 1.80
N THR A 56 0.31 -0.09 1.86
CA THR A 56 -0.42 -0.26 3.12
C THR A 56 0.21 -1.33 3.99
N GLU A 57 0.58 -2.49 3.43
CA GLU A 57 1.28 -3.55 4.16
C GLU A 57 2.56 -3.02 4.82
N LEU A 58 3.44 -2.37 4.06
CA LEU A 58 4.68 -1.82 4.58
C LEU A 58 4.46 -0.70 5.61
N ASN A 59 3.47 0.17 5.40
CA ASN A 59 3.11 1.21 6.38
C ASN A 59 2.57 0.61 7.68
N THR A 60 1.92 -0.55 7.63
CA THR A 60 1.39 -1.25 8.81
C THR A 60 2.50 -1.99 9.57
N GLU A 61 3.55 -2.43 8.85
CA GLU A 61 4.73 -3.05 9.44
C GLU A 61 5.70 -2.03 10.04
N MET A 62 5.72 -0.79 9.54
CA MET A 62 6.66 0.25 9.97
C MET A 62 6.71 0.46 11.49
N PRO A 63 5.58 0.63 12.20
CA PRO A 63 5.62 0.88 13.65
C PRO A 63 6.23 -0.28 14.43
N LYS A 64 6.04 -1.53 13.94
CA LYS A 64 6.63 -2.71 14.57
C LYS A 64 8.15 -2.71 14.40
N LEU A 65 8.62 -2.36 13.21
CA LEU A 65 10.05 -2.29 12.93
C LEU A 65 10.73 -1.14 13.68
N GLU A 66 10.07 0.01 13.81
CA GLU A 66 10.52 1.13 14.64
C GLU A 66 10.65 0.73 16.11
N ASP A 67 9.66 0.03 16.67
CA ASP A 67 9.71 -0.50 18.04
C ASP A 67 10.83 -1.53 18.23
N GLU A 68 11.04 -2.44 17.27
CA GLU A 68 12.15 -3.39 17.31
C GLU A 68 13.52 -2.70 17.28
N VAL A 69 13.67 -1.66 16.44
CA VAL A 69 14.88 -0.83 16.39
C VAL A 69 15.10 -0.13 17.72
N ALA A 70 14.07 0.48 18.30
CA ALA A 70 14.15 1.18 19.59
C ALA A 70 14.61 0.22 20.70
N LYS A 71 13.98 -0.96 20.81
CA LYS A 71 14.34 -2.00 21.78
C LYS A 71 15.77 -2.52 21.58
N ALA A 72 16.19 -2.72 20.34
CA ALA A 72 17.54 -3.16 20.04
C ALA A 72 18.60 -2.10 20.39
N ASN A 73 18.32 -0.83 20.11
CA ASN A 73 19.17 0.29 20.48
C ASN A 73 19.28 0.44 22.01
N GLU A 74 18.16 0.34 22.74
CA GLU A 74 18.15 0.38 24.19
C GLU A 74 18.99 -0.75 24.79
N ARG A 75 18.82 -1.97 24.29
CA ARG A 75 19.61 -3.12 24.70
C ARG A 75 21.10 -2.94 24.39
N SER A 76 21.43 -2.47 23.19
CA SER A 76 22.82 -2.19 22.81
C SER A 76 23.46 -1.16 23.73
N ALA A 77 22.74 -0.09 24.09
CA ALA A 77 23.22 0.92 25.03
C ALA A 77 23.48 0.32 26.43
N LYS A 78 22.55 -0.50 26.95
CA LYS A 78 22.74 -1.20 28.23
C LYS A 78 23.97 -2.11 28.21
N SER A 79 24.10 -2.97 27.19
CA SER A 79 25.23 -3.88 27.05
C SER A 79 26.56 -3.12 26.89
N ALA A 80 26.58 -1.94 26.25
CA ALA A 80 27.76 -1.09 26.16
C ALA A 80 28.18 -0.52 27.52
N VAL A 81 27.21 -0.07 28.35
CA VAL A 81 27.48 0.37 29.72
C VAL A 81 28.03 -0.78 30.56
N GLU A 82 27.40 -1.95 30.51
CA GLU A 82 27.87 -3.14 31.25
C GLU A 82 29.28 -3.58 30.81
N SER A 83 29.57 -3.52 29.51
CA SER A 83 30.90 -3.80 28.98
C SER A 83 31.94 -2.82 29.51
N LYS A 84 31.62 -1.52 29.51
CA LYS A 84 32.48 -0.47 30.06
C LYS A 84 32.73 -0.69 31.56
N ASP A 85 31.70 -0.99 32.33
CA ASP A 85 31.82 -1.24 33.76
C ASP A 85 32.65 -2.50 34.08
N ALA A 86 32.46 -3.57 33.31
CA ALA A 86 33.26 -4.78 33.45
C ALA A 86 34.72 -4.54 33.07
N ALA A 87 34.99 -3.75 32.02
CA ALA A 87 36.33 -3.35 31.64
C ALA A 87 37.00 -2.49 32.73
N ASN A 88 36.28 -1.53 33.32
CA ASN A 88 36.79 -0.71 34.43
C ASN A 88 37.15 -1.57 35.65
N LYS A 89 36.29 -2.53 36.01
CA LYS A 89 36.56 -3.47 37.12
C LYS A 89 37.76 -4.37 36.85
N MET A 90 37.91 -4.86 35.63
CA MET A 90 39.08 -5.62 35.19
C MET A 90 40.35 -4.77 35.25
N ASN A 91 40.29 -3.51 34.80
CA ASN A 91 41.45 -2.62 34.81
C ASN A 91 41.89 -2.25 36.24
N ALA A 92 40.96 -2.17 37.19
CA ALA A 92 41.28 -1.97 38.60
C ALA A 92 41.96 -3.20 39.25
N ASN A 93 41.76 -4.40 38.71
CA ASN A 93 42.28 -5.67 39.23
C ASN A 93 42.80 -6.55 38.09
N THR A 94 43.86 -6.08 37.41
CA THR A 94 44.34 -6.65 36.14
C THR A 94 44.80 -8.10 36.21
N ALA A 95 45.21 -8.58 37.40
CA ALA A 95 45.60 -9.97 37.62
C ALA A 95 44.41 -10.92 37.85
N ASP A 96 43.18 -10.41 38.03
CA ASP A 96 42.00 -11.25 38.27
C ASP A 96 41.45 -11.82 36.95
N GLN A 97 41.75 -13.10 36.70
CA GLN A 97 41.27 -13.83 35.53
C GLN A 97 39.73 -13.92 35.43
N LYS A 98 39.02 -13.93 36.56
CA LYS A 98 37.55 -14.00 36.58
C LYS A 98 36.96 -12.69 36.08
N LEU A 99 37.55 -11.55 36.47
CA LEU A 99 37.16 -10.23 35.97
C LEU A 99 37.50 -10.07 34.49
N ALA A 100 38.66 -10.54 34.05
CA ALA A 100 39.01 -10.56 32.62
C ALA A 100 37.99 -11.36 31.78
N LYS A 101 37.59 -12.54 32.26
CA LYS A 101 36.58 -13.36 31.58
C LYS A 101 35.20 -12.70 31.54
N LYS A 102 34.81 -11.99 32.60
CA LYS A 102 33.56 -11.21 32.63
C LYS A 102 33.60 -10.04 31.65
N ALA A 103 34.68 -9.26 31.63
CA ALA A 103 34.86 -8.15 30.71
C ALA A 103 34.84 -8.62 29.24
N SER A 104 35.51 -9.73 28.94
CA SER A 104 35.49 -10.34 27.60
C SER A 104 34.09 -10.77 27.16
N ARG A 105 33.31 -11.38 28.06
CA ARG A 105 31.90 -11.75 27.77
C ARG A 105 31.03 -10.53 27.52
N ALA A 106 31.10 -9.54 28.41
CA ALA A 106 30.32 -8.31 28.28
C ALA A 106 30.65 -7.54 26.99
N ALA A 107 31.93 -7.51 26.59
CA ALA A 107 32.34 -6.93 25.30
C ALA A 107 31.75 -7.69 24.11
N LYS A 108 31.74 -9.04 24.16
CA LYS A 108 31.14 -9.86 23.11
C LYS A 108 29.63 -9.63 22.99
N ASP A 109 28.94 -9.55 24.12
CA ASP A 109 27.50 -9.32 24.17
C ASP A 109 27.16 -7.92 23.67
N SER A 110 27.91 -6.89 24.08
CA SER A 110 27.79 -5.52 23.58
C SER A 110 27.98 -5.45 22.06
N TYR A 111 29.01 -6.11 21.52
CA TYR A 111 29.24 -6.17 20.08
C TYR A 111 28.08 -6.85 19.33
N SER A 112 27.59 -7.97 19.86
CA SER A 112 26.46 -8.70 19.26
C SER A 112 25.18 -7.86 19.24
N ASP A 113 24.87 -7.18 20.34
CA ASP A 113 23.69 -6.34 20.46
C ASP A 113 23.79 -5.10 19.55
N ALA A 114 24.96 -4.45 19.49
CA ALA A 114 25.22 -3.36 18.56
C ALA A 114 25.05 -3.79 17.09
N ARG A 115 25.55 -4.97 16.73
CA ARG A 115 25.41 -5.50 15.38
C ARG A 115 23.95 -5.81 15.04
N ARG A 116 23.15 -6.29 16.00
CA ARG A 116 21.71 -6.52 15.83
C ARG A 116 20.97 -5.20 15.63
N ALA A 117 21.25 -4.20 16.45
CA ALA A 117 20.66 -2.87 16.34
C ALA A 117 20.96 -2.22 14.98
N GLN A 118 22.20 -2.35 14.51
CA GLN A 118 22.59 -1.89 13.17
C GLN A 118 21.77 -2.55 12.07
N LYS A 119 21.66 -3.89 12.07
CA LYS A 119 20.88 -4.62 11.04
C LYS A 119 19.42 -4.20 11.01
N LEU A 120 18.81 -4.02 12.18
CA LEU A 120 17.41 -3.57 12.26
C LEU A 120 17.25 -2.13 11.74
N THR A 121 18.22 -1.26 12.04
CA THR A 121 18.24 0.12 11.51
C THR A 121 18.38 0.13 9.99
N ASP A 122 19.26 -0.70 9.44
CA ASP A 122 19.44 -0.86 7.99
C ASP A 122 18.15 -1.38 7.32
N ASN A 123 17.47 -2.34 7.96
CA ASN A 123 16.18 -2.84 7.51
C ASN A 123 15.10 -1.75 7.52
N LEU A 124 15.03 -0.94 8.59
CA LEU A 124 14.10 0.19 8.69
C LEU A 124 14.33 1.20 7.55
N LEU A 125 15.59 1.57 7.30
CA LEU A 125 15.95 2.47 6.21
C LEU A 125 15.57 1.88 4.84
N SER A 126 15.84 0.60 4.62
CA SER A 126 15.46 -0.11 3.38
C SER A 126 13.95 -0.12 3.16
N THR A 127 13.17 -0.36 4.22
CA THR A 127 11.70 -0.33 4.15
C THR A 127 11.19 1.07 3.83
N GLN A 128 11.74 2.11 4.47
CA GLN A 128 11.39 3.50 4.16
C GLN A 128 11.69 3.86 2.69
N GLN A 129 12.83 3.42 2.17
CA GLN A 129 13.19 3.60 0.75
C GLN A 129 12.21 2.89 -0.19
N LYS A 130 11.77 1.67 0.15
CA LYS A 130 10.75 0.94 -0.62
C LYS A 130 9.43 1.69 -0.64
N ILE A 131 8.98 2.24 0.49
CA ILE A 131 7.77 3.06 0.57
C ILE A 131 7.89 4.29 -0.32
N ASN A 132 9.00 5.02 -0.24
CA ASN A 132 9.23 6.19 -1.07
C ASN A 132 9.18 5.84 -2.57
N LYS A 133 9.79 4.71 -2.96
CA LYS A 133 9.73 4.22 -4.34
C LYS A 133 8.31 3.85 -4.76
N LEU A 134 7.55 3.14 -3.91
CA LEU A 134 6.16 2.79 -4.17
C LEU A 134 5.29 4.03 -4.36
N ASN A 135 5.47 5.07 -3.54
CA ASN A 135 4.74 6.33 -3.70
C ASN A 135 5.01 6.98 -5.07
N VAL A 136 6.27 7.01 -5.51
CA VAL A 136 6.62 7.53 -6.85
C VAL A 136 6.01 6.67 -7.96
N ASP A 137 6.07 5.35 -7.85
CA ASP A 137 5.52 4.44 -8.85
C ASP A 137 3.99 4.54 -8.93
N ILE A 138 3.32 4.67 -7.78
CA ILE A 138 1.88 4.93 -7.68
C ILE A 138 1.51 6.22 -8.41
N GLU A 139 2.26 7.30 -8.18
CA GLU A 139 1.92 8.60 -8.76
C GLU A 139 2.12 8.62 -10.27
N LYS A 140 3.23 8.03 -10.75
CA LYS A 140 3.44 7.83 -12.19
C LYS A 140 2.31 7.04 -12.83
N LEU A 141 1.84 5.99 -12.14
CA LEU A 141 0.80 5.12 -12.66
C LEU A 141 -0.58 5.80 -12.67
N LYS A 142 -0.91 6.62 -11.67
CA LYS A 142 -2.10 7.47 -11.69
C LYS A 142 -2.11 8.40 -12.89
N VAL A 143 -1.02 9.14 -13.11
CA VAL A 143 -0.91 10.05 -14.27
C VAL A 143 -1.09 9.29 -15.59
N LYS A 144 -0.53 8.09 -15.71
CA LYS A 144 -0.71 7.23 -16.89
C LYS A 144 -2.19 6.81 -17.06
N ILE A 145 -2.83 6.36 -15.99
CA ILE A 145 -4.24 5.97 -15.98
C ILE A 145 -5.13 7.15 -16.36
N ASP A 146 -4.91 8.33 -15.77
CA ASP A 146 -5.68 9.54 -16.06
C ASP A 146 -5.57 9.94 -17.54
N LYS A 147 -4.36 9.85 -18.11
CA LYS A 147 -4.15 10.12 -19.54
C LYS A 147 -4.90 9.11 -20.43
N MET A 148 -4.89 7.83 -20.07
CA MET A 148 -5.61 6.78 -20.82
C MET A 148 -7.13 6.94 -20.69
N ASP A 149 -7.63 7.31 -19.53
CA ASP A 149 -9.04 7.58 -19.27
C ASP A 149 -9.53 8.81 -20.05
N GLN A 150 -8.73 9.89 -20.08
CA GLN A 150 -9.02 11.05 -20.92
C GLN A 150 -9.08 10.69 -22.40
N GLN A 151 -8.09 9.94 -22.91
CA GLN A 151 -8.08 9.48 -24.30
C GLN A 151 -9.33 8.67 -24.64
N LEU A 152 -9.76 7.77 -23.76
CA LEU A 152 -11.00 7.02 -23.92
C LEU A 152 -12.21 7.94 -24.02
N LYS A 153 -12.36 8.90 -23.09
CA LYS A 153 -13.46 9.88 -23.10
C LYS A 153 -13.48 10.71 -24.38
N PHE A 154 -12.32 11.13 -24.90
CA PHE A 154 -12.25 11.82 -26.18
C PHE A 154 -12.67 10.92 -27.34
N THR A 155 -12.19 9.67 -27.40
CA THR A 155 -12.55 8.74 -28.49
C THR A 155 -14.00 8.30 -28.46
N GLU A 156 -14.63 8.26 -27.29
CA GLU A 156 -16.03 7.88 -27.12
C GLU A 156 -17.00 9.03 -27.39
N ASN A 157 -16.57 10.29 -27.24
CA ASN A 157 -17.39 11.48 -27.56
C ASN A 157 -17.32 11.88 -29.05
N VAL A 158 -16.39 11.32 -29.82
CA VAL A 158 -16.15 11.66 -31.24
C VAL A 158 -16.75 10.59 -32.19
N ASN A 159 -17.16 9.43 -31.68
CA ASN A 159 -17.84 8.36 -32.41
C ASN A 159 -19.31 8.25 -31.99
#